data_AF-A0A5P8Z0K4-F1
#
_entry.id   AF-A0A5P8Z0K4-F1
#
_cell.length_a   1.000
_cell.length_b   1.000
_cell.length_c   1.000
_cell.angle_alpha   90.00
_cell.angle_beta   90.00
_cell.angle_gamma   90.00
#
_symmetry.space_group_name_H-M   'P 1'
#
loop_
_entity.id
_entity.type
_entity.pdbx_description
1 polymer ?
#
loop_
_entity_poly.entity_id
_entity_poly.type
_entity_poly.pdbx_seq_one_letter_code
_entity_poly.pdbx_strand_id
1 'polypeptide(L)'
;MTPDLVPRRRAVMIFYQRYLASDRAWQQAQRDARAWFPVGARPTGLLIGAPGSKLRKLYEQRDRALLQLQAAQRKFDEARQRRTLKITLLALPRV
;
A
#
# COMPACT_ATOMS: atom_id res chain seq x y z
N MET A 1 -21.61 -10.64 15.60
CA MET A 1 -20.48 -10.94 14.68
C MET A 1 -20.73 -10.23 13.35
N THR A 2 -19.79 -9.44 12.81
CA THR A 2 -20.01 -8.61 11.60
C THR A 2 -19.29 -9.22 10.38
N PRO A 3 -19.94 -10.12 9.64
CA PRO A 3 -19.28 -10.96 8.64
C PRO A 3 -18.67 -10.19 7.47
N ASP A 4 -19.15 -8.98 7.16
CA ASP A 4 -18.73 -8.23 5.96
C ASP A 4 -17.46 -7.36 6.16
N LEU A 5 -17.22 -6.86 7.38
CA LEU A 5 -16.08 -5.96 7.65
C LEU A 5 -14.80 -6.70 8.02
N VAL A 6 -14.90 -7.88 8.62
CA VAL A 6 -13.73 -8.67 9.07
C VAL A 6 -12.88 -9.12 7.89
N PRO A 7 -13.43 -9.68 6.79
CA PRO A 7 -12.64 -10.07 5.62
C PRO A 7 -11.96 -8.86 4.95
N ARG A 8 -12.66 -7.72 4.87
CA ARG A 8 -12.09 -6.49 4.30
C ARG A 8 -10.97 -5.90 5.14
N ARG A 9 -11.12 -5.88 6.47
CA ARG A 9 -10.03 -5.49 7.38
C ARG A 9 -8.81 -6.41 7.23
N ARG A 10 -9.03 -7.73 7.11
CA ARG A 10 -7.94 -8.69 6.82
C ARG A 10 -7.26 -8.41 5.49
N ALA A 11 -8.02 -8.10 4.44
CA ALA A 11 -7.46 -7.74 3.15
C ALA A 11 -6.57 -6.50 3.24
N VAL A 12 -7.00 -5.43 3.94
CA VAL A 12 -6.16 -4.25 4.17
C VAL A 12 -4.84 -4.62 4.85
N MET A 13 -4.87 -5.45 5.90
CA MET A 13 -3.65 -5.90 6.58
C MET A 13 -2.71 -6.69 5.66
N ILE A 14 -3.25 -7.58 4.82
CA ILE A 14 -2.46 -8.38 3.86
C ILE A 14 -1.78 -7.45 2.85
N PHE A 15 -2.50 -6.50 2.27
CA PHE A 15 -1.91 -5.56 1.31
C PHE A 15 -0.91 -4.61 1.98
N TYR A 16 -1.14 -4.25 3.23
CA TYR A 16 -0.18 -3.44 3.99
C TYR A 16 1.13 -4.19 4.22
N GLN A 17 1.06 -5.47 4.63
CA GLN A 17 2.26 -6.31 4.77
C GLN A 17 3.01 -6.49 3.45
N ARG A 18 2.29 -6.69 2.34
CA ARG A 18 2.89 -6.78 1.00
C ARG A 18 3.59 -5.49 0.60
N TYR A 19 2.94 -4.34 0.83
CA TYR A 19 3.55 -3.04 0.60
C TYR A 19 4.84 -2.86 1.41
N LEU A 20 4.82 -3.15 2.71
CA LEU A 20 6.01 -3.06 3.56
C LEU A 20 7.15 -3.97 3.07
N ALA A 21 6.84 -5.18 2.64
CA ALA A 21 7.86 -6.09 2.09
C ALA A 21 8.50 -5.53 0.82
N SER A 22 7.68 -5.05 -0.14
CA SER A 22 8.18 -4.46 -1.38
C SER A 22 8.93 -3.14 -1.16
N ASP A 23 8.46 -2.31 -0.23
CA ASP A 23 9.12 -1.05 0.12
C ASP A 23 10.50 -1.28 0.73
N ARG A 24 10.62 -2.22 1.68
CA ARG A 24 11.92 -2.60 2.26
C ARG A 24 12.89 -3.15 1.23
N ALA A 25 12.42 -4.01 0.31
CA ALA A 25 13.24 -4.56 -0.75
C ALA A 25 13.77 -3.47 -1.69
N TRP A 26 12.91 -2.51 -2.07
CA TRP A 26 13.32 -1.36 -2.87
C TRP A 26 14.29 -0.44 -2.13
N GLN A 27 14.04 -0.12 -0.86
CA GLN A 27 14.95 0.68 -0.04
C GLN A 27 16.33 0.03 0.09
N GLN A 28 16.39 -1.28 0.28
CA GLN A 28 17.66 -2.00 0.33
C GLN A 28 18.41 -1.88 -1.01
N ALA A 29 17.73 -2.14 -2.12
CA ALA A 29 18.35 -2.01 -3.45
C ALA A 29 18.82 -0.57 -3.75
N GLN A 30 18.11 0.44 -3.26
CA GLN A 30 18.57 1.83 -3.35
C GLN A 30 19.85 2.08 -2.54
N ARG A 31 19.93 1.56 -1.32
CA ARG A 31 21.15 1.66 -0.49
C ARG A 31 22.33 0.97 -1.17
N ASP A 32 22.12 -0.24 -1.69
CA ASP A 32 23.16 -1.02 -2.39
C ASP A 32 23.64 -0.27 -3.64
N ALA A 33 22.71 0.25 -4.45
CA ALA A 33 23.05 1.04 -5.64
C ALA A 33 23.81 2.33 -5.28
N ARG A 34 23.43 3.01 -4.20
CA ARG A 34 24.09 4.24 -3.75
C ARG A 34 25.50 3.96 -3.22
N ALA A 35 25.75 2.76 -2.69
CA ALA A 35 27.07 2.35 -2.20
C ALA A 35 28.11 2.21 -3.33
N TRP A 36 27.68 2.05 -4.58
CA TRP A 36 28.59 1.99 -5.74
C TRP A 36 29.19 3.35 -6.08
N PHE A 37 28.61 4.44 -5.60
CA PHE A 37 29.12 5.79 -5.81
C PHE A 37 30.07 6.18 -4.67
N PRO A 38 31.22 6.81 -4.99
CA PRO A 38 32.10 7.36 -3.97
C PRO A 38 31.37 8.43 -3.17
N VAL A 39 31.77 8.63 -1.91
CA VAL A 39 31.03 9.43 -0.92
C VAL A 39 30.62 10.82 -1.45
N GLY A 40 31.52 11.52 -2.15
CA GLY A 40 31.27 12.85 -2.72
C GLY A 40 30.43 12.89 -4.01
N ALA A 41 30.19 11.75 -4.65
CA ALA A 41 29.40 11.64 -5.89
C ALA A 41 28.12 10.83 -5.69
N ARG A 42 27.73 10.53 -4.44
CA ARG A 42 26.49 9.82 -4.16
C ARG A 42 25.30 10.66 -4.60
N PRO A 43 24.37 10.12 -5.40
CA PRO A 43 23.13 10.78 -5.74
C PRO A 43 22.38 11.24 -4.47
N THR A 44 21.83 12.45 -4.48
CA THR A 44 21.03 13.01 -3.37
C THR A 44 19.55 12.63 -3.45
N GLY A 45 19.05 12.30 -4.65
CA GLY A 45 17.67 11.90 -4.90
C GLY A 45 17.41 10.40 -4.88
N LEU A 46 16.15 10.04 -5.13
CA LEU A 46 15.72 8.65 -5.28
C LEU A 46 16.36 8.01 -6.52
N LEU A 47 16.87 6.79 -6.35
CA LEU A 47 17.34 5.98 -7.45
C LEU A 47 16.22 5.04 -7.89
N ILE A 48 15.57 5.40 -8.99
CA ILE A 48 14.50 4.59 -9.56
C ILE A 48 15.08 3.49 -10.47
N GLY A 49 16.30 3.70 -10.99
CA GLY A 49 16.94 2.80 -11.93
C GLY A 49 16.44 2.98 -13.36
N ALA A 50 17.24 2.53 -14.33
CA ALA A 50 16.87 2.53 -15.75
C ALA A 50 15.75 1.51 -16.04
N PRO A 51 14.92 1.72 -17.07
CA PRO A 51 13.95 0.73 -17.56
C PRO A 51 14.55 -0.68 -17.66
N GLY A 52 13.82 -1.69 -17.18
CA GLY A 52 14.27 -3.09 -17.20
C GLY A 52 15.27 -3.49 -16.11
N SER A 53 15.92 -2.54 -15.43
CA SER A 53 16.86 -2.82 -14.34
C SER A 53 16.18 -3.46 -13.13
N LYS A 54 16.97 -4.18 -12.31
CA LYS A 54 16.47 -4.76 -11.06
C LYS A 54 15.90 -3.70 -10.12
N LEU A 55 16.54 -2.54 -10.02
CA LEU A 55 16.08 -1.44 -9.18
C LEU A 55 14.72 -0.88 -9.65
N ARG A 56 14.55 -0.75 -10.97
CA ARG A 56 13.29 -0.33 -11.60
C ARG A 56 12.17 -1.34 -11.35
N LYS A 57 12.45 -2.64 -11.47
CA LYS A 57 11.46 -3.70 -11.18
C LYS A 57 10.98 -3.65 -9.73
N LEU A 58 11.90 -3.40 -8.78
CA LEU A 58 11.56 -3.27 -7.36
C LEU A 58 10.74 -2.00 -7.08
N TYR A 59 11.07 -0.89 -7.73
CA TYR A 59 10.27 0.33 -7.68
C TYR A 59 8.83 0.09 -8.17
N GLU A 60 8.68 -0.51 -9.35
CA GLU A 60 7.37 -0.82 -9.94
C GLU A 60 6.58 -1.85 -9.11
N GLN A 61 7.27 -2.77 -8.43
CA GLN A 61 6.63 -3.71 -7.52
C GLN A 61 6.09 -3.00 -6.26
N ARG A 62 6.89 -2.11 -5.66
CA ARG A 62 6.46 -1.25 -4.55
C ARG A 62 5.23 -0.42 -4.95
N ASP A 63 5.28 0.21 -6.12
CA ASP A 63 4.21 1.10 -6.58
C ASP A 63 2.90 0.33 -6.82
N ARG A 64 2.98 -0.85 -7.45
CA ARG A 64 1.83 -1.77 -7.58
C ARG A 64 1.28 -2.21 -6.22
N ALA A 65 2.13 -2.53 -5.25
CA ALA A 65 1.69 -2.91 -3.92
C ALA A 65 0.99 -1.76 -3.17
N LEU A 66 1.48 -0.53 -3.35
CA LEU A 66 0.85 0.68 -2.81
C LEU A 66 -0.55 0.91 -3.41
N LEU A 67 -0.69 0.80 -4.73
CA LEU A 67 -1.99 0.92 -5.41
C LEU A 67 -3.00 -0.12 -4.91
N GLN A 68 -2.55 -1.36 -4.70
CA GLN A 68 -3.41 -2.42 -4.15
C GLN A 68 -3.85 -2.13 -2.71
N LEU A 69 -2.94 -1.61 -1.88
CA LEU A 69 -3.27 -1.19 -0.52
C LEU A 69 -4.31 -0.07 -0.51
N GLN A 70 -4.12 0.97 -1.33
CA GLN A 70 -5.07 2.08 -1.46
C GLN A 70 -6.45 1.60 -1.91
N ALA A 71 -6.50 0.68 -2.88
CA ALA A 71 -7.75 0.08 -3.34
C ALA A 71 -8.44 -0.72 -2.21
N ALA A 72 -7.69 -1.47 -1.40
CA ALA A 72 -8.24 -2.20 -0.27
C ALA A 72 -8.78 -1.28 0.83
N GLN A 73 -8.08 -0.18 1.13
CA GLN A 73 -8.52 0.84 2.08
C GLN A 73 -9.84 1.47 1.62
N ARG A 74 -9.90 1.91 0.35
CA ARG A 74 -11.10 2.53 -0.21
C ARG A 74 -12.33 1.61 -0.11
N LYS A 75 -12.17 0.33 -0.47
CA LYS A 75 -13.23 -0.70 -0.34
C LYS A 75 -13.65 -0.95 1.11
N PHE A 76 -12.73 -0.86 2.06
CA PHE A 76 -13.04 -1.00 3.47
C PHE A 76 -13.84 0.21 3.98
N ASP A 77 -13.43 1.42 3.63
CA ASP A 77 -14.10 2.65 4.03
C ASP A 77 -15.52 2.74 3.45
N GLU A 78 -15.70 2.39 2.18
CA GLU A 78 -17.03 2.28 1.55
C GLU A 78 -17.94 1.27 2.26
N ALA A 79 -17.41 0.12 2.65
CA ALA A 79 -18.17 -0.89 3.40
C ALA A 79 -18.54 -0.39 4.81
N ARG A 80 -17.62 0.34 5.47
CA ARG A 80 -17.85 0.96 6.78
C ARG A 80 -18.95 2.03 6.69
N GLN A 81 -18.87 2.93 5.71
CA GLN A 81 -19.87 3.98 5.48
C GLN A 81 -21.25 3.41 5.19
N ARG A 82 -21.37 2.44 4.27
CA ARG A 82 -22.65 1.76 3.97
C ARG A 82 -23.28 1.15 5.22
N ARG A 83 -22.47 0.57 6.10
CA ARG A 83 -22.97 0.02 7.35
C ARG A 83 -23.47 1.10 8.30
N THR A 84 -22.73 2.19 8.46
CA THR A 84 -23.17 3.33 9.29
C THR A 84 -24.51 3.86 8.80
N LEU A 85 -24.65 4.09 7.49
CA LEU A 85 -25.91 4.54 6.90
C LEU A 85 -27.06 3.56 7.15
N LYS A 86 -26.83 2.25 7.00
CA LYS A 86 -27.84 1.21 7.27
C LYS A 86 -28.29 1.22 8.74
N ILE A 87 -27.36 1.39 9.68
CA ILE A 87 -27.68 1.48 11.11
C ILE A 87 -28.52 2.73 11.37
N THR A 88 -28.12 3.89 10.83
CA THR A 88 -28.87 5.14 10.98
C THR A 88 -30.29 5.01 10.42
N LEU A 89 -30.46 4.43 9.22
CA LEU A 89 -31.77 4.23 8.60
C LEU A 89 -32.69 3.32 9.46
N LEU A 90 -32.13 2.26 10.05
CA LEU A 90 -32.87 1.36 10.93
C LEU A 90 -33.22 1.98 12.29
N ALA A 91 -32.50 3.03 12.70
CA ALA A 91 -32.71 3.74 13.96
C ALA A 91 -33.69 4.93 13.84
N LEU A 92 -34.15 5.28 12.64
CA LEU A 92 -35.17 6.32 12.45
C LEU A 92 -36.55 5.79 12.85
N PRO A 93 -37.37 6.59 13.57
CA PRO A 93 -38.74 6.21 13.86
C PRO A 93 -39.52 6.09 12.55
N ARG A 94 -40.25 4.97 12.38
CA ARG A 94 -41.23 4.83 11.30
C ARG A 94 -42.42 5.71 11.67
N VAL A 95 -42.59 6.82 10.93
CA VAL A 95 -43.76 7.69 10.97
C VAL A 95 -44.90 7.01 10.21
#